data_AF-A0A6J5UCX2-F1
#
_entry.id   AF-A0A6J5UCX2-F1
#
_cell.length_a   1.000
_cell.length_b   1.000
_cell.length_c   1.000
_cell.angle_alpha   90.00
_cell.angle_beta   90.00
_cell.angle_gamma   90.00
#
_symmetry.space_group_name_H-M   'P 1'
#
loop_
_entity.id
_entity.type
_entity.pdbx_description
1 polymer ?
#
loop_
_entity_poly.entity_id
_entity_poly.type
_entity_poly.pdbx_seq_one_letter_code
_entity_poly.pdbx_strand_id
1 'polypeptide(L)'
;MQYDLLVHLVPFVLLLWSSSTTTAASGAETPMAKHNCATHCGNISIPFPFGIGPHKDCYFDEWFEMVCNQSSSESPHKLYLRRAQLEVLNVYANGTLQVNNPIAFFCGEYRGQQPANLSGSPFVYSGKHNKFTAVSCGYLASVSSEKYSEKYLVGGCRSICEGTSISPEDCEIGVNCCQTSIPPHLSFISTDTEDDSRARACKDIYAFFG
;
A
#
# COMPACT_ATOMS: atom_id res chain seq x y z
N MET A 1 -48.41 6.55 -55.26
CA MET A 1 -47.03 7.07 -55.34
C MET A 1 -46.50 7.47 -53.94
N GLN A 2 -46.65 6.61 -52.92
CA GLN A 2 -46.19 6.89 -51.54
C GLN A 2 -45.41 5.70 -50.93
N TYR A 3 -45.16 4.65 -51.71
CA TYR A 3 -44.49 3.43 -51.24
C TYR A 3 -43.10 3.20 -51.89
N ASP A 4 -42.79 3.85 -53.02
CA ASP A 4 -41.51 3.70 -53.73
C ASP A 4 -40.32 4.39 -53.01
N LEU A 5 -40.55 5.46 -52.25
CA LEU A 5 -39.47 6.15 -51.53
C LEU A 5 -38.95 5.35 -50.31
N LEU A 6 -39.78 4.47 -49.73
CA LEU A 6 -39.43 3.69 -48.55
C LEU A 6 -38.51 2.50 -48.88
N VAL A 7 -38.61 1.97 -50.10
CA VAL A 7 -37.83 0.79 -50.53
C VAL A 7 -36.36 1.13 -50.80
N HIS A 8 -36.05 2.37 -51.20
CA HIS A 8 -34.68 2.82 -51.46
C HIS A 8 -33.90 3.28 -50.21
N LEU A 9 -34.57 3.52 -49.07
CA LEU A 9 -33.90 3.89 -47.82
C LEU A 9 -33.39 2.69 -47.02
N VAL A 10 -34.04 1.53 -47.14
CA VAL A 10 -33.66 0.29 -46.43
C VAL A 10 -32.25 -0.24 -46.80
N PRO A 11 -31.81 -0.26 -48.08
CA PRO A 11 -30.49 -0.79 -48.42
C PRO A 11 -29.35 0.16 -48.04
N PHE A 12 -29.61 1.48 -47.90
CA PHE A 12 -28.59 2.46 -47.53
C PHE A 12 -28.27 2.41 -46.02
N VAL A 13 -29.24 2.05 -45.18
CA VAL A 13 -29.04 1.90 -43.72
C VAL A 13 -28.25 0.62 -43.39
N LEU A 14 -28.35 -0.43 -44.21
CA LEU A 14 -27.65 -1.71 -43.98
C LEU A 14 -26.17 -1.70 -44.39
N LEU A 15 -25.72 -0.75 -45.22
CA LEU A 15 -24.32 -0.62 -45.64
C LEU A 15 -23.43 0.14 -44.63
N LEU A 16 -23.99 0.67 -43.54
CA LEU A 16 -23.25 1.40 -42.50
C LEU A 16 -22.91 0.54 -41.26
N TRP A 17 -23.17 -0.77 -41.29
CA TRP A 17 -22.86 -1.70 -40.19
C TRP A 17 -21.69 -2.65 -40.44
N SER A 18 -20.85 -2.36 -41.44
CA SER A 18 -19.67 -3.16 -41.78
C SER A 18 -18.34 -2.46 -41.46
N SER A 19 -18.27 -1.75 -40.33
CA SER A 19 -16.98 -1.40 -39.73
C SER A 19 -16.63 -2.44 -38.68
N SER A 20 -15.90 -3.48 -39.11
CA SER A 20 -15.20 -4.39 -38.21
C SER A 20 -14.26 -3.56 -37.34
N THR A 21 -14.64 -3.29 -36.10
CA THR A 21 -13.70 -2.78 -35.10
C THR A 21 -12.72 -3.89 -34.79
N THR A 22 -11.54 -3.84 -35.40
CA THR A 22 -10.38 -4.58 -34.91
C THR A 22 -10.05 -4.02 -33.53
N THR A 23 -10.54 -4.67 -32.48
CA THR A 23 -10.01 -4.48 -31.14
C THR A 23 -8.57 -4.96 -31.17
N ALA A 24 -7.63 -4.03 -31.38
CA ALA A 24 -6.25 -4.27 -31.03
C ALA A 24 -6.25 -4.57 -29.53
N ALA A 25 -5.96 -5.83 -29.19
CA ALA A 25 -5.61 -6.18 -27.83
C ALA A 25 -4.29 -5.43 -27.53
N SER A 26 -4.38 -4.26 -26.90
CA SER A 26 -3.20 -3.71 -26.25
C SER A 26 -2.91 -4.64 -25.08
N GLY A 27 -2.05 -5.63 -25.30
CA GLY A 27 -1.29 -6.20 -24.20
C GLY A 27 -0.69 -5.00 -23.48
N ALA A 28 -1.04 -4.79 -22.22
CA ALA A 28 -0.37 -3.79 -21.41
C ALA A 28 1.09 -4.23 -21.33
N GLU A 29 1.93 -3.70 -22.21
CA GLU A 29 3.36 -3.85 -22.11
C GLU A 29 3.74 -3.21 -20.78
N THR A 30 4.12 -4.04 -19.82
CA THR A 30 4.75 -3.54 -18.60
C THR A 30 5.97 -2.75 -19.06
N PRO A 31 6.11 -1.47 -18.68
CA PRO A 31 7.19 -0.64 -19.19
C PRO A 31 8.52 -1.30 -18.84
N MET A 32 9.15 -1.87 -19.87
CA MET A 32 10.37 -2.66 -19.75
C MET A 32 11.49 -1.71 -19.34
N ALA A 33 12.27 -2.10 -18.33
CA ALA A 33 13.39 -1.27 -17.89
C ALA A 33 14.37 -1.04 -19.05
N LYS A 34 15.00 0.13 -19.05
CA LYS A 34 15.97 0.53 -20.08
C LYS A 34 17.17 -0.43 -20.11
N HIS A 35 17.85 -0.50 -21.25
CA HIS A 35 19.04 -1.34 -21.41
C HIS A 35 20.08 -1.08 -20.30
N ASN A 36 20.67 -2.14 -19.75
CA ASN A 36 21.59 -2.13 -18.59
C ASN A 36 20.99 -1.79 -17.22
N CYS A 37 19.66 -1.77 -17.08
CA CYS A 37 18.99 -1.69 -15.78
C CYS A 37 18.53 -3.08 -15.35
N ALA A 38 18.70 -3.41 -14.07
CA ALA A 38 18.21 -4.68 -13.54
C ALA A 38 16.69 -4.61 -13.33
N THR A 39 15.98 -5.57 -13.92
CA THR A 39 14.51 -5.68 -13.92
C THR A 39 13.98 -6.56 -12.80
N HIS A 40 14.87 -7.23 -12.05
CA HIS A 40 14.50 -8.17 -10.99
C HIS A 40 15.47 -8.11 -9.81
N CYS A 41 14.94 -8.43 -8.63
CA CYS A 41 15.71 -8.75 -7.43
C CYS A 41 15.17 -10.06 -6.84
N GLY A 42 15.89 -11.16 -7.01
CA GLY A 42 15.34 -12.49 -6.77
C GLY A 42 14.08 -12.73 -7.63
N ASN A 43 12.96 -13.03 -6.98
CA ASN A 43 11.68 -13.30 -7.63
C ASN A 43 10.80 -12.06 -7.82
N ILE A 44 11.24 -10.88 -7.37
CA ILE A 44 10.46 -9.63 -7.48
C ILE A 44 10.79 -8.98 -8.82
N SER A 45 9.77 -8.72 -9.64
CA SER A 45 9.89 -7.93 -10.87
C SER A 45 9.78 -6.44 -10.54
N ILE A 46 10.60 -5.62 -11.20
CA ILE A 46 10.75 -4.19 -10.94
C ILE A 46 10.45 -3.44 -12.23
N PRO A 47 9.17 -3.03 -12.45
CA PRO A 47 8.80 -2.19 -13.58
C PRO A 47 9.15 -0.73 -13.33
N PHE A 48 9.35 0.02 -14.42
CA PHE A 48 9.39 1.49 -14.36
C PHE A 48 8.08 2.00 -13.73
N PRO A 49 8.09 3.05 -12.86
CA PRO A 49 9.15 4.03 -12.61
C PRO A 49 10.26 3.60 -11.65
N PHE A 50 10.16 2.41 -11.06
CA PHE A 50 11.19 1.86 -10.18
C PHE A 50 12.31 1.21 -10.98
N GLY A 51 13.50 1.15 -10.39
CA GLY A 51 14.58 0.40 -11.00
C GLY A 51 15.85 0.33 -10.19
N ILE A 52 16.71 -0.58 -10.62
CA ILE A 52 18.04 -0.81 -10.07
C ILE A 52 19.05 -0.56 -11.19
N GLY A 53 20.04 0.29 -10.93
CA GLY A 53 21.16 0.44 -11.83
C GLY A 53 22.05 1.63 -11.48
N PRO A 54 23.25 1.69 -12.08
CA PRO A 54 24.23 2.75 -11.82
C PRO A 54 23.87 4.10 -12.48
N HIS A 55 22.89 4.10 -13.40
CA HIS A 55 22.50 5.28 -14.17
C HIS A 55 21.12 5.78 -13.74
N LYS A 56 20.95 7.11 -13.76
CA LYS A 56 19.67 7.78 -13.46
C LYS A 56 18.53 7.33 -14.37
N ASP A 57 18.83 6.88 -15.57
CA ASP A 57 17.81 6.44 -16.53
C ASP A 57 17.13 5.11 -16.15
N CYS A 58 17.59 4.43 -15.09
CA CYS A 58 16.99 3.19 -14.63
C CYS A 58 15.73 3.40 -13.76
N TYR A 59 15.52 4.60 -13.25
CA TYR A 59 14.40 4.94 -12.38
C TYR A 59 13.94 6.37 -12.67
N PHE A 60 12.68 6.69 -12.36
CA PHE A 60 12.14 8.01 -12.71
C PHE A 60 12.77 9.16 -11.90
N ASP A 61 13.01 8.94 -10.62
CA ASP A 61 13.62 9.89 -9.68
C ASP A 61 14.33 9.13 -8.55
N GLU A 62 15.16 9.82 -7.76
CA GLU A 62 15.89 9.26 -6.61
C GLU A 62 15.01 8.55 -5.58
N TRP A 63 13.74 8.95 -5.43
CA TRP A 63 12.81 8.22 -4.57
C TRP A 63 12.43 6.84 -5.11
N PHE A 64 12.58 6.59 -6.42
CA PHE A 64 12.27 5.33 -7.10
C PHE A 64 13.50 4.43 -7.28
N GLU A 65 14.68 4.87 -6.85
CA GLU A 65 15.90 4.07 -6.85
C GLU A 65 15.77 2.90 -5.86
N MET A 66 15.98 1.68 -6.37
CA MET A 66 15.98 0.46 -5.57
C MET A 66 17.37 -0.14 -5.47
N VAL A 67 17.62 -0.83 -4.36
CA VAL A 67 18.84 -1.60 -4.12
C VAL A 67 18.46 -3.04 -3.82
N CYS A 68 19.13 -3.97 -4.51
CA CYS A 68 19.01 -5.41 -4.26
C CYS A 68 20.23 -5.89 -3.48
N ASN A 69 20.03 -6.20 -2.21
CA ASN A 69 21.06 -6.81 -1.40
C ASN A 69 21.08 -8.32 -1.66
N GLN A 70 22.15 -8.78 -2.30
CA GLN A 70 22.49 -10.19 -2.39
C GLN A 70 23.07 -10.62 -1.06
N SER A 71 22.22 -11.11 -0.16
CA SER A 71 22.72 -11.90 0.95
C SER A 71 23.14 -13.27 0.35
N SER A 72 24.18 -13.90 0.89
CA SER A 72 24.88 -15.09 0.35
C SER A 72 23.95 -16.20 -0.18
N SER A 73 24.53 -17.25 -0.81
CA SER A 73 23.80 -18.41 -1.36
C SER A 73 22.79 -19.09 -0.42
N GLU A 74 22.83 -18.79 0.88
CA GLU A 74 21.95 -19.33 1.93
C GLU A 74 20.79 -18.40 2.34
N SER A 75 20.68 -17.20 1.75
CA SER A 75 19.70 -16.20 2.18
C SER A 75 18.99 -15.52 0.99
N PRO A 76 17.69 -15.22 1.11
CA PRO A 76 16.92 -14.63 0.02
C PRO A 76 17.42 -13.22 -0.30
N HIS A 77 17.33 -12.86 -1.58
CA HIS A 77 17.57 -11.49 -2.04
C HIS A 77 16.59 -10.54 -1.35
N LYS A 78 17.10 -9.41 -0.86
CA LYS A 78 16.26 -8.37 -0.25
C LYS A 78 16.28 -7.10 -1.08
N LEU A 79 15.09 -6.64 -1.44
CA LEU A 79 14.88 -5.42 -2.21
C LEU A 79 14.57 -4.26 -1.26
N TYR A 80 15.15 -3.10 -1.49
CA TYR A 80 14.92 -1.91 -0.68
C TYR A 80 14.66 -0.68 -1.55
N LEU A 81 13.74 0.19 -1.12
CA LEU A 81 13.72 1.59 -1.54
C LEU A 81 14.94 2.29 -0.91
N ARG A 82 15.88 2.75 -1.73
CA ARG A 82 17.17 3.21 -1.24
C ARG A 82 17.04 4.40 -0.28
N ARG A 83 16.26 5.41 -0.68
CA ARG A 83 16.13 6.66 0.07
C ARG A 83 15.25 6.51 1.32
N ALA A 84 14.18 5.73 1.22
CA ALA A 84 13.28 5.47 2.34
C ALA A 84 13.82 4.41 3.32
N GLN A 85 14.83 3.63 2.92
CA GLN A 85 15.38 2.50 3.69
C GLN A 85 14.30 1.48 4.10
N LEU A 86 13.31 1.29 3.23
CA LEU A 86 12.20 0.35 3.42
C LEU A 86 12.42 -0.90 2.57
N GLU A 87 12.31 -2.07 3.20
CA GLU A 87 12.32 -3.35 2.49
C GLU A 87 11.03 -3.48 1.67
N VAL A 88 11.18 -3.78 0.38
CA VAL A 88 10.09 -3.99 -0.57
C VAL A 88 9.87 -5.49 -0.70
N LEU A 89 8.65 -5.92 -0.37
CA LEU A 89 8.21 -7.30 -0.47
C LEU A 89 7.63 -7.62 -1.84
N ASN A 90 7.00 -6.63 -2.49
CA ASN A 90 6.46 -6.78 -3.84
C ASN A 90 6.26 -5.43 -4.52
N VAL A 91 6.28 -5.44 -5.86
CA VAL A 91 6.00 -4.27 -6.71
C VAL A 91 4.84 -4.62 -7.66
N TYR A 92 3.79 -3.80 -7.64
CA TYR A 92 2.64 -3.99 -8.51
C TYR A 92 2.72 -3.06 -9.72
N ALA A 93 2.21 -3.52 -10.87
CA ALA A 93 2.25 -2.79 -12.13
C ALA A 93 1.53 -1.41 -12.09
N ASN A 94 0.63 -1.21 -11.13
CA ASN A 94 -0.05 0.07 -10.91
C ASN A 94 0.77 1.08 -10.08
N GLY A 95 2.04 0.78 -9.79
CA GLY A 95 2.92 1.62 -8.98
C GLY A 95 2.78 1.44 -7.46
N THR A 96 2.00 0.46 -7.00
CA THR A 96 1.87 0.16 -5.56
C THR A 96 3.05 -0.67 -5.08
N LEU A 97 3.59 -0.35 -3.91
CA LEU A 97 4.62 -1.13 -3.24
C LEU A 97 4.03 -1.82 -2.01
N GLN A 98 4.31 -3.11 -1.85
CA GLN A 98 4.16 -3.79 -0.57
C GLN A 98 5.50 -3.74 0.14
N VAL A 99 5.53 -3.17 1.35
CA VAL A 99 6.77 -2.92 2.10
C VAL A 99 6.69 -3.50 3.49
N ASN A 100 7.85 -3.86 4.05
CA ASN A 100 7.99 -4.23 5.45
C ASN A 100 8.08 -2.95 6.30
N ASN A 101 6.92 -2.43 6.70
CA ASN A 101 6.81 -1.22 7.51
C ASN A 101 6.88 -1.56 9.01
N PRO A 102 7.56 -0.76 9.86
CA PRO A 102 7.66 -1.06 11.28
C PRO A 102 6.30 -1.15 12.00
N ILE A 103 6.24 -2.03 13.01
CA ILE A 103 5.09 -2.20 13.90
C ILE A 103 5.35 -1.39 15.17
N ALA A 104 4.40 -0.53 15.53
CA ALA A 104 4.49 0.23 16.77
C ALA A 104 4.11 -0.65 17.95
N PHE A 105 4.95 -0.66 18.98
CA PHE A 105 4.70 -1.39 20.23
C PHE A 105 4.62 -0.42 21.40
N PHE A 106 3.74 -0.73 22.34
CA PHE A 106 3.43 0.13 23.48
C PHE A 106 3.53 -0.68 24.78
N CYS A 107 4.32 -0.20 25.73
CA CYS A 107 4.36 -0.78 27.08
C CYS A 107 4.70 0.28 28.12
N GLY A 108 3.71 0.72 28.90
CA GLY A 108 3.88 1.86 29.81
C GLY A 108 4.37 3.09 29.05
N GLU A 109 5.51 3.65 29.46
CA GLU A 109 6.17 4.77 28.78
C GLU A 109 7.01 4.34 27.57
N TYR A 110 7.29 3.05 27.40
CA TYR A 110 8.05 2.56 26.26
C TYR A 110 7.20 2.61 24.98
N ARG A 111 7.81 3.18 23.94
CA ARG A 111 7.27 3.29 22.58
C ARG A 111 8.28 2.69 21.60
N GLY A 112 7.84 1.69 20.84
CA GLY A 112 8.62 1.06 19.78
C GLY A 112 8.73 1.95 18.54
N GLN A 113 9.25 1.37 17.45
CA GLN A 113 9.41 2.08 16.17
C GLN A 113 8.06 2.50 15.61
N GLN A 114 8.01 3.71 15.06
CA GLN A 114 6.84 4.23 14.37
C GLN A 114 6.87 3.84 12.88
N PRO A 115 5.71 3.86 12.20
CA PRO A 115 5.63 3.78 10.74
C PRO A 115 6.61 4.74 10.06
N ALA A 116 7.13 4.35 8.89
CA ALA A 116 8.07 5.18 8.16
C ALA A 116 7.49 6.55 7.77
N ASN A 117 8.29 7.61 7.94
CA ASN A 117 7.91 8.93 7.47
C ASN A 117 8.18 9.06 5.97
N LEU A 118 7.13 9.16 5.16
CA LEU A 118 7.18 9.32 3.71
C LEU A 118 7.04 10.79 3.28
N SER A 119 7.06 11.74 4.22
CA SER A 119 6.95 13.18 3.92
C SER A 119 8.07 13.64 2.99
N GLY A 120 7.72 14.44 1.98
CA GLY A 120 8.66 14.90 0.96
C GLY A 120 9.02 13.86 -0.10
N SER A 121 8.50 12.63 0.01
CA SER A 121 8.54 11.61 -1.03
C SER A 121 7.26 11.66 -1.90
N PRO A 122 7.28 11.05 -3.10
CA PRO A 122 6.08 10.88 -3.92
C PRO A 122 5.15 9.75 -3.42
N PHE A 123 5.52 9.05 -2.33
CA PHE A 123 4.76 7.92 -1.80
C PHE A 123 3.80 8.35 -0.70
N VAL A 124 2.66 7.65 -0.64
CA VAL A 124 1.65 7.78 0.41
C VAL A 124 1.17 6.41 0.85
N TYR A 125 0.70 6.31 2.09
CA TYR A 125 0.00 5.14 2.59
C TYR A 125 -1.32 4.94 1.82
N SER A 126 -1.53 3.71 1.34
CA SER A 126 -2.75 3.38 0.60
C SER A 126 -3.89 3.08 1.55
N GLY A 127 -4.91 3.95 1.61
CA GLY A 127 -6.13 3.69 2.39
C GLY A 127 -6.99 2.54 1.87
N LYS A 128 -6.73 2.05 0.65
CA LYS A 128 -7.40 0.87 0.07
C LYS A 128 -6.75 -0.44 0.51
N HIS A 129 -5.42 -0.43 0.66
CA HIS A 129 -4.62 -1.63 0.93
C HIS A 129 -4.10 -1.70 2.36
N ASN A 130 -4.39 -0.70 3.19
CA ASN A 130 -4.01 -0.69 4.60
C ASN A 130 -5.24 -0.42 5.47
N LYS A 131 -5.41 -1.24 6.50
CA LYS A 131 -6.22 -0.93 7.68
C LYS A 131 -5.28 -0.65 8.85
N PHE A 132 -5.60 0.37 9.65
CA PHE A 132 -4.97 0.54 10.94
C PHE A 132 -5.49 -0.56 11.86
N THR A 133 -4.60 -1.44 12.31
CA THR A 133 -4.93 -2.56 13.20
C THR A 133 -4.20 -2.36 14.52
N ALA A 134 -4.93 -2.47 15.62
CA ALA A 134 -4.36 -2.43 16.96
C ALA A 134 -4.72 -3.71 17.71
N VAL A 135 -3.71 -4.44 18.17
CA VAL A 135 -3.84 -5.53 19.12
C VAL A 135 -3.70 -4.92 20.50
N SER A 136 -4.77 -4.94 21.28
CA SER A 136 -4.79 -4.35 22.62
C SER A 136 -6.00 -4.87 23.41
N CYS A 137 -6.03 -4.65 24.72
CA CYS A 137 -7.18 -4.96 25.55
C CYS A 137 -7.64 -3.69 26.27
N GLY A 138 -8.72 -3.09 25.79
CA GLY A 138 -9.35 -1.94 26.43
C GLY A 138 -8.63 -0.60 26.24
N TYR A 139 -7.55 -0.54 25.45
CA TYR A 139 -6.86 0.71 25.12
C TYR A 139 -7.49 1.38 23.91
N LEU A 140 -7.52 2.72 23.91
CA LEU A 140 -7.83 3.47 22.69
C LEU A 140 -6.56 3.60 21.88
N ALA A 141 -6.45 2.85 20.78
CA ALA A 141 -5.39 3.01 19.82
C ALA A 141 -5.78 4.09 18.81
N SER A 142 -4.91 5.07 18.66
CA SER A 142 -5.11 6.23 17.81
C SER A 142 -4.08 6.27 16.69
N VAL A 143 -4.50 6.81 15.55
CA VAL A 143 -3.65 7.13 14.43
C VAL A 143 -3.78 8.62 14.13
N SER A 144 -2.65 9.28 14.02
CA SER A 144 -2.53 10.72 13.77
C SER A 144 -1.66 10.99 12.56
N SER A 145 -1.81 12.17 11.97
CA SER A 145 -0.94 12.69 10.92
C SER A 145 -0.61 14.15 11.23
N GLU A 146 0.18 14.78 10.38
CA GLU A 146 0.68 16.12 10.57
C GLU A 146 0.40 16.96 9.33
N LYS A 147 -0.12 18.17 9.54
CA LYS A 147 -0.32 19.16 8.49
C LYS A 147 0.07 20.52 9.04
N TYR A 148 0.91 21.26 8.32
CA TYR A 148 1.42 22.57 8.75
C TYR A 148 2.04 22.55 10.16
N SER A 149 2.76 21.46 10.49
CA SER A 149 3.34 21.23 11.82
C SER A 149 2.34 21.08 12.97
N GLU A 150 1.05 20.90 12.65
CA GLU A 150 0.02 20.57 13.61
C GLU A 150 -0.39 19.10 13.45
N LYS A 151 -0.35 18.37 14.57
CA LYS A 151 -0.85 16.99 14.63
C LYS A 151 -2.37 16.99 14.68
N TYR A 152 -2.99 16.12 13.90
CA TYR A 152 -4.42 15.90 13.92
C TYR A 152 -4.75 14.41 13.94
N LEU A 153 -5.87 14.06 14.57
CA LEU A 153 -6.35 12.69 14.63
C LEU A 153 -6.91 12.28 13.27
N VAL A 154 -6.42 11.15 12.77
CA VAL A 154 -6.82 10.55 11.49
C VAL A 154 -7.87 9.47 11.71
N GLY A 155 -7.78 8.78 12.85
CA GLY A 155 -8.69 7.73 13.24
C GLY A 155 -8.24 7.06 14.54
N GLY A 156 -8.96 6.01 14.92
CA GLY A 156 -8.62 5.19 16.07
C GLY A 156 -9.65 4.10 16.27
N CYS A 157 -9.33 3.14 17.14
CA CYS A 157 -10.23 2.08 17.52
C CYS A 157 -9.91 1.59 18.94
N ARG A 158 -10.86 0.90 19.54
CA ARG A 158 -10.74 0.27 20.85
C ARG A 158 -11.35 -1.13 20.78
N SER A 159 -10.71 -2.09 21.43
CA SER A 159 -11.18 -3.47 21.53
C SER A 159 -11.72 -3.79 22.92
N ILE A 160 -12.60 -4.79 22.99
CA ILE A 160 -13.00 -5.44 24.23
C ILE A 160 -12.02 -6.57 24.58
N CYS A 161 -11.89 -6.87 25.87
CA CYS A 161 -10.96 -7.89 26.36
C CYS A 161 -11.66 -9.22 26.55
N GLU A 162 -11.12 -10.28 25.95
CA GLU A 162 -11.55 -11.65 26.21
C GLU A 162 -10.32 -12.56 26.42
N GLY A 163 -10.38 -13.51 27.36
CA GLY A 163 -9.25 -14.38 27.72
C GLY A 163 -8.84 -15.40 26.66
N THR A 164 -9.26 -15.21 25.41
CA THR A 164 -9.04 -16.08 24.25
C THR A 164 -7.81 -15.65 23.45
N SER A 165 -7.31 -16.55 22.59
CA SER A 165 -6.29 -16.19 21.59
C SER A 165 -6.88 -15.26 20.53
N ILE A 166 -6.05 -14.38 19.97
CA ILE A 166 -6.46 -13.49 18.87
C ILE A 166 -6.57 -14.28 17.57
N SER A 167 -7.71 -14.19 16.91
CA SER A 167 -7.90 -14.57 15.51
C SER A 167 -8.08 -13.33 14.62
N PRO A 168 -7.82 -13.42 13.30
CA PRO A 168 -8.05 -12.30 12.38
C PRO A 168 -9.50 -11.81 12.35
N GLU A 169 -10.46 -12.73 12.53
CA GLU A 169 -11.91 -12.45 12.57
C GLU A 169 -12.28 -11.60 13.80
N ASP A 170 -11.58 -11.81 14.91
CA ASP A 170 -11.79 -11.07 16.16
C ASP A 170 -11.51 -9.57 15.99
N CYS A 171 -10.58 -9.18 15.11
CA CYS A 171 -10.21 -7.78 14.91
C CYS A 171 -11.28 -6.97 14.18
N GLU A 172 -12.11 -7.62 13.37
CA GLU A 172 -13.23 -6.96 12.68
C GLU A 172 -14.42 -6.74 13.64
N ILE A 173 -14.61 -7.65 14.61
CA ILE A 173 -15.66 -7.56 15.62
C ILE A 173 -15.21 -6.69 16.81
N GLY A 174 -13.90 -6.58 17.04
CA GLY A 174 -13.32 -5.74 18.08
C GLY A 174 -12.92 -6.50 19.36
N VAL A 175 -12.66 -7.81 19.31
CA VAL A 175 -12.25 -8.64 20.46
C VAL A 175 -10.73 -8.80 20.48
N ASN A 176 -10.05 -8.37 21.54
CA ASN A 176 -8.58 -8.39 21.71
C ASN A 176 -7.74 -7.64 20.66
N CYS A 177 -8.35 -7.20 19.57
CA CYS A 177 -7.82 -6.32 18.57
C CYS A 177 -8.95 -5.53 17.91
N CYS A 178 -8.61 -4.48 17.18
CA CYS A 178 -9.57 -3.68 16.43
C CYS A 178 -8.93 -3.16 15.14
N GLN A 179 -9.77 -2.87 14.15
CA GLN A 179 -9.35 -2.27 12.90
C GLN A 179 -10.15 -1.01 12.56
N THR A 180 -9.51 -0.07 11.86
CA THR A 180 -10.20 1.05 11.24
C THR A 180 -9.53 1.44 9.93
N SER A 181 -10.28 2.04 9.02
CA SER A 181 -9.74 2.55 7.77
C SER A 181 -8.97 3.84 7.99
N ILE A 182 -8.01 4.11 7.10
CA ILE A 182 -7.34 5.42 7.05
C ILE A 182 -7.80 6.24 5.84
N PRO A 183 -7.88 7.57 5.98
CA PRO A 183 -8.00 8.49 4.86
C PRO A 183 -6.91 8.28 3.81
N PRO A 184 -7.19 8.59 2.53
CA PRO A 184 -6.20 8.55 1.48
C PRO A 184 -5.17 9.68 1.63
N HIS A 185 -4.04 9.56 0.92
CA HIS A 185 -3.01 10.60 0.76
C HIS A 185 -2.23 10.98 2.03
N LEU A 186 -2.07 10.06 2.96
CA LEU A 186 -1.22 10.25 4.14
C LEU A 186 0.23 9.89 3.80
N SER A 187 1.17 10.84 3.92
CA SER A 187 2.61 10.59 3.80
C SER A 187 3.31 10.49 5.16
N PHE A 188 2.63 10.88 6.24
CA PHE A 188 3.09 10.72 7.60
C PHE A 188 1.97 10.17 8.46
N ILE A 189 2.31 9.18 9.27
CA ILE A 189 1.40 8.58 10.23
C ILE A 189 2.16 8.29 11.52
N SER A 190 1.54 8.59 12.66
CA SER A 190 2.03 8.21 13.98
C SER A 190 0.90 7.60 14.80
N THR A 191 1.24 6.58 15.57
CA THR A 191 0.30 5.79 16.36
C THR A 191 0.57 5.99 17.84
N ASP A 192 -0.49 6.05 18.64
CA ASP A 192 -0.42 6.16 20.10
C ASP A 192 -1.56 5.40 20.77
N THR A 193 -1.42 5.14 22.06
CA THR A 193 -2.41 4.43 22.86
C THR A 193 -2.71 5.20 24.14
N GLU A 194 -3.98 5.46 24.39
CA GLU A 194 -4.45 6.04 25.65
C GLU A 194 -4.92 4.92 26.59
N ASP A 195 -4.38 4.95 27.82
CA ASP A 195 -4.66 3.94 28.86
C ASP A 195 -6.06 4.15 29.45
N ASP A 196 -6.81 3.05 29.56
CA ASP A 196 -7.89 2.98 30.52
C ASP A 196 -7.30 2.33 31.78
N SER A 197 -7.11 3.16 32.81
CA SER A 197 -6.61 2.97 34.20
C SER A 197 -6.70 1.59 34.91
N ARG A 198 -7.27 0.57 34.28
CA ARG A 198 -7.50 -0.80 34.73
C ARG A 198 -6.46 -1.82 34.25
N ALA A 199 -5.60 -1.52 33.27
CA ALA A 199 -4.71 -2.52 32.64
C ALA A 199 -3.22 -2.34 32.99
N ARG A 200 -2.83 -2.64 34.24
CA ARG A 200 -1.45 -2.48 34.74
C ARG A 200 -0.42 -3.51 34.24
N ALA A 201 -0.77 -4.39 33.31
CA ALA A 201 0.15 -5.38 32.76
C ALA A 201 0.33 -5.14 31.26
N CYS A 202 1.56 -4.87 30.82
CA CYS A 202 1.93 -4.85 29.40
C CYS A 202 1.75 -6.25 28.81
N LYS A 203 0.54 -6.58 28.38
CA LYS A 203 0.31 -7.68 27.48
C LYS A 203 0.13 -7.07 26.09
N ASP A 204 1.24 -7.04 25.35
CA ASP A 204 1.20 -7.14 23.89
C ASP A 204 0.36 -6.08 23.17
N ILE A 205 0.62 -4.79 23.43
CA ILE A 205 -0.05 -3.70 22.70
C ILE A 205 0.76 -3.35 21.45
N TYR A 206 0.23 -3.69 20.28
CA TYR A 206 0.86 -3.41 18.99
C TYR A 206 -0.11 -2.68 18.07
N ALA A 207 0.39 -1.78 17.24
CA ALA A 207 -0.39 -1.13 16.20
C ALA A 207 0.39 -1.11 14.88
N PHE A 208 -0.28 -1.48 13.78
CA PHE A 208 0.33 -1.61 12.47
C PHE A 208 -0.66 -1.34 11.34
N PHE A 209 -0.12 -1.29 10.12
CA PHE A 209 -0.86 -1.13 8.88
C PHE A 209 -0.68 -2.40 8.05
N GLY A 210 -1.79 -3.01 7.64
CA GLY A 210 -1.80 -4.24 6.85
C GLY A 210 -3.15 -4.49 6.20
#